data_AF-A0A8J5V7S0-F1
#
_entry.id   AF-A0A8J5V7S0-F1
#
_cell.length_a   1.000
_cell.length_b   1.000
_cell.length_c   1.000
_cell.angle_alpha   90.00
_cell.angle_beta   90.00
_cell.angle_gamma   90.00
#
_symmetry.space_group_name_H-M   'P 1'
#
loop_
_entity.id
_entity.type
_entity.pdbx_description
1 polymer ?
#
loop_
_entity_poly.entity_id
_entity_poly.type
_entity_poly.pdbx_seq_one_letter_code
_entity_poly.pdbx_strand_id
1 'polypeptide(L)'
;MGSMDKAVITGFICRLCSKMNRFVIHIYGEEGERMKLAEKINAYLPITVKVNDPLPKTACLHCIERLEAHHELMEKIMIARKRLGIEPDNNASQAPTSSPESSQPLGVTSTDSSPPLPTSTQQTQLNSPPC
;
A
#
# COMPACT_ATOMS: atom_id res chain seq x y z
N MET A 1 16.25 10.94 41.88
CA MET A 1 16.27 10.03 40.71
C MET A 1 15.18 10.51 39.76
N GLY A 2 15.50 10.74 38.48
CA GLY A 2 14.57 11.32 37.51
C GLY A 2 13.51 10.32 37.04
N SER A 3 12.26 10.78 36.89
CA SER A 3 11.14 10.00 36.35
C SER A 3 11.31 9.82 34.83
N MET A 4 11.07 8.60 34.35
CA MET A 4 11.04 8.26 32.92
C MET A 4 9.61 8.27 32.36
N ASP A 5 8.63 8.77 33.12
CA ASP A 5 7.19 8.66 32.80
C ASP A 5 6.79 9.41 31.52
N LYS A 6 7.70 10.23 30.97
CA LYS A 6 7.54 10.96 29.69
C LYS A 6 8.58 10.57 28.62
N ALA A 7 9.35 9.50 28.82
CA ALA A 7 10.36 9.10 27.85
C ALA A 7 9.72 8.64 26.54
N VAL A 8 10.04 9.31 25.43
CA VAL A 8 9.58 8.93 24.09
C VAL A 8 10.35 7.68 23.63
N ILE A 9 9.61 6.63 23.25
CA ILE A 9 10.21 5.43 22.65
C ILE A 9 10.76 5.81 21.27
N THR A 10 12.08 5.76 21.11
CA THR A 10 12.74 5.91 19.81
C THR A 10 12.69 4.60 19.02
N GLY A 11 12.33 4.70 17.74
CA GLY A 11 12.22 3.55 16.85
C GLY A 11 11.88 3.95 15.42
N PHE A 12 11.63 2.94 14.57
CA PHE A 12 11.26 3.09 13.18
C PHE A 12 9.85 2.55 12.94
N ILE A 13 9.15 3.11 11.96
CA ILE A 13 7.81 2.65 11.57
C ILE A 13 7.95 1.40 10.70
N CYS A 14 7.24 0.33 11.06
CA CYS A 14 7.16 -0.88 10.25
C CYS A 14 6.19 -0.68 9.08
N ARG A 15 6.62 -1.01 7.85
CA ARG A 15 5.79 -0.94 6.63
C ARG A 15 4.55 -1.83 6.67
N LEU A 16 4.63 -2.96 7.36
CA LEU A 16 3.58 -3.99 7.33
C LEU A 16 2.49 -3.77 8.38
N CYS A 17 2.84 -3.25 9.56
CA CYS A 17 1.87 -3.02 10.64
C CYS A 17 1.71 -1.55 11.06
N SER A 18 2.48 -0.63 10.46
CA SER A 18 2.49 0.81 10.77
C SER A 18 2.78 1.17 12.24
N LYS A 19 3.33 0.23 13.02
CA LYS A 19 3.73 0.46 14.42
C LYS A 19 5.19 0.87 14.52
N MET A 20 5.50 1.71 15.50
CA MET A 20 6.88 2.03 15.88
C MET A 20 7.53 0.80 16.52
N ASN A 21 8.71 0.42 16.04
CA ASN A 21 9.48 -0.70 16.56
C ASN A 21 10.94 -0.29 16.73
N ARG A 22 11.56 -0.70 17.85
CA ARG A 22 12.97 -0.42 18.13
C ARG A 22 13.91 -1.24 17.23
N PHE A 23 13.48 -2.44 16.86
CA PHE A 23 14.21 -3.35 15.99
C PHE A 23 13.44 -3.57 14.70
N VAL A 24 14.07 -3.19 13.59
CA VAL A 24 13.54 -3.34 12.24
C VAL A 24 14.66 -3.76 11.28
N ILE A 25 14.26 -4.38 10.17
CA ILE A 25 15.14 -4.74 9.06
C ILE A 25 14.76 -3.90 7.86
N HIS A 26 15.76 -3.38 7.15
CA HIS A 26 15.53 -2.66 5.89
C HIS A 26 15.18 -3.67 4.80
N ILE A 27 14.04 -3.47 4.12
CA ILE A 27 13.50 -4.38 3.10
C ILE A 27 14.47 -4.55 1.94
N TYR A 28 15.18 -3.48 1.57
CA TYR A 28 16.19 -3.46 0.50
C TYR A 28 17.63 -3.34 1.05
N GLY A 29 17.83 -3.62 2.34
CA GLY A 29 19.18 -3.76 2.89
C GLY A 29 19.69 -5.19 2.70
N GLU A 30 20.97 -5.42 3.00
CA GLU A 30 21.63 -6.73 2.89
C GLU A 30 20.81 -7.87 3.52
N GLU A 31 20.35 -7.67 4.76
CA GLU A 31 19.57 -8.67 5.48
C GLU A 31 18.18 -8.89 4.86
N GLY A 32 17.55 -7.82 4.34
CA GLY A 32 16.26 -7.91 3.65
C GLY A 32 16.36 -8.63 2.31
N GLU A 33 17.46 -8.42 1.58
CA GLU A 33 17.77 -9.10 0.33
C GLU A 33 18.07 -10.59 0.57
N ARG A 34 18.85 -10.91 1.60
CA ARG A 34 19.13 -12.30 2.00
C ARG A 34 17.86 -13.09 2.28
N MET A 35 16.86 -12.46 2.91
CA MET A 35 15.56 -13.08 3.20
C MET A 35 14.54 -12.95 2.05
N LYS A 36 14.87 -12.22 0.97
CA LYS A 36 13.96 -11.94 -0.15
C LYS A 36 12.65 -11.27 0.30
N LEU A 37 12.75 -10.29 1.20
CA LEU A 37 11.58 -9.64 1.80
C LEU A 37 10.71 -8.94 0.76
N ALA A 38 11.32 -8.23 -0.19
CA ALA A 38 10.57 -7.48 -1.20
C ALA A 38 9.75 -8.43 -2.10
N GLU A 39 10.34 -9.54 -2.54
CA GLU A 39 9.65 -10.55 -3.35
C GLU A 39 8.50 -11.19 -2.57
N LYS A 40 8.75 -11.62 -1.32
CA LYS A 40 7.72 -12.26 -0.49
C LYS A 40 6.56 -11.32 -0.16
N ILE A 41 6.85 -10.05 0.18
CA ILE A 41 5.80 -9.06 0.45
C ILE A 41 4.91 -8.88 -0.78
N ASN A 42 5.51 -8.65 -1.95
CA ASN A 42 4.78 -8.42 -3.19
C ASN A 42 4.03 -9.66 -3.70
N ALA A 43 4.51 -10.87 -3.37
CA ALA A 43 3.88 -12.12 -3.79
C ALA A 43 2.64 -12.46 -2.95
N TYR A 44 2.65 -12.13 -1.65
CA TYR A 44 1.65 -12.63 -0.70
C TYR A 44 0.70 -11.60 -0.14
N LEU A 45 1.10 -10.33 -0.11
CA LEU A 45 0.31 -9.27 0.47
C LEU A 45 -0.27 -8.39 -0.65
N PRO A 46 -1.49 -7.83 -0.46
CA PRO A 46 -2.11 -6.94 -1.43
C PRO A 46 -1.51 -5.52 -1.37
N ILE A 47 -0.19 -5.42 -1.28
CA ILE A 47 0.56 -4.16 -1.29
C ILE A 47 1.76 -4.31 -2.21
N THR A 48 2.21 -3.20 -2.79
CA THR A 48 3.45 -3.18 -3.57
C THR A 48 4.51 -2.39 -2.84
N VAL A 49 5.66 -3.01 -2.61
CA VAL A 49 6.88 -2.35 -2.13
C VAL A 49 7.85 -2.19 -3.30
N LYS A 50 8.40 -0.98 -3.46
CA LYS A 50 9.40 -0.64 -4.48
C LYS A 50 10.64 -0.01 -3.85
N VAL A 51 11.79 -0.11 -4.52
CA VAL A 51 13.02 0.52 -4.01
C VAL A 51 12.91 2.05 -3.92
N ASN A 52 12.09 2.66 -4.78
CA ASN A 52 11.83 4.10 -4.83
C ASN A 52 10.56 4.52 -4.07
N ASP A 53 10.10 3.69 -3.13
CA ASP A 53 8.87 3.97 -2.38
C ASP A 53 9.04 5.16 -1.41
N PRO A 54 8.09 6.11 -1.38
CA PRO A 54 8.14 7.28 -0.48
C PRO A 54 7.87 6.94 1.00
N LEU A 55 7.31 5.76 1.28
CA LEU A 55 6.96 5.32 2.63
C LEU A 55 8.12 4.53 3.28
N PRO A 56 8.05 4.23 4.60
CA PRO A 56 9.13 3.56 5.32
C PRO A 56 9.54 2.22 4.68
N LYS A 57 10.85 2.04 4.48
CA LYS A 57 11.45 0.84 3.85
C LYS A 57 11.92 -0.19 4.89
N THR A 58 11.28 -0.21 6.05
CA THR A 58 11.64 -1.02 7.21
C THR A 58 10.50 -1.94 7.62
N ALA A 59 10.81 -3.17 8.01
CA ALA A 59 9.85 -4.14 8.55
C ALA A 59 10.31 -4.62 9.93
N CYS A 60 9.39 -4.71 10.90
CA CYS A 60 9.71 -5.26 12.22
C CYS A 60 9.77 -6.79 12.19
N LEU A 61 10.51 -7.37 13.14
CA LEU A 61 10.75 -8.81 13.23
C LEU A 61 9.44 -9.62 13.29
N HIS A 62 8.45 -9.15 14.05
CA HIS A 62 7.16 -9.82 14.18
C HIS A 62 6.39 -9.92 12.85
N CYS A 63 6.50 -8.91 11.99
CA CYS A 63 5.86 -8.96 10.68
C CYS A 63 6.64 -9.85 9.70
N ILE A 64 7.97 -9.89 9.83
CA ILE A 64 8.83 -10.75 9.02
C ILE A 64 8.56 -12.22 9.35
N GLU A 65 8.51 -12.58 10.64
CA GLU A 65 8.20 -13.94 11.08
C GLU A 65 6.86 -14.44 10.52
N ARG A 66 5.82 -13.60 10.55
CA ARG A 66 4.52 -13.91 9.95
C ARG A 66 4.58 -14.09 8.44
N LEU A 67 5.38 -13.27 7.76
CA LEU A 67 5.56 -13.35 6.32
C LEU A 67 6.27 -14.66 5.93
N GLU A 68 7.31 -15.05 6.68
CA GLU A 68 8.03 -16.31 6.49
C GLU A 68 7.12 -17.52 6.74
N ALA A 69 6.36 -17.52 7.83
CA ALA A 69 5.39 -18.59 8.11
C ALA A 69 4.34 -18.72 7.00
N HIS A 70 3.89 -17.59 6.44
CA HIS A 70 2.98 -17.60 5.30
C HIS A 70 3.64 -18.15 4.03
N HIS A 71 4.88 -17.76 3.74
CA HIS A 71 5.66 -18.28 2.62
C HIS A 71 5.84 -19.79 2.69
N GLU A 72 6.25 -20.32 3.84
CA GLU A 72 6.42 -21.75 4.08
C GLU A 72 5.10 -22.52 3.88
N LEU A 73 3.98 -21.97 4.37
CA LEU A 73 2.67 -22.56 4.15
C LEU A 73 2.32 -22.62 2.65
N MET A 74 2.53 -21.53 1.92
CA MET A 74 2.24 -21.48 0.48
C MET A 74 3.12 -22.44 -0.32
N GLU A 75 4.39 -22.60 0.05
CA GLU A 75 5.28 -23.58 -0.57
C GLU A 75 4.79 -25.02 -0.35
N LYS A 76 4.39 -25.36 0.89
CA LYS A 76 3.80 -26.67 1.20
C LYS A 76 2.52 -26.94 0.41
N ILE A 77 1.64 -25.94 0.30
CA ILE A 77 0.42 -26.04 -0.51
C ILE A 77 0.77 -26.27 -1.98
N MET A 78 1.73 -25.53 -2.54
CA MET A 78 2.17 -25.71 -3.93
C MET A 78 2.72 -27.13 -4.17
N ILE A 79 3.55 -27.64 -3.26
CA ILE A 79 4.09 -29.00 -3.35
C ILE A 79 2.97 -30.03 -3.28
N ALA A 80 2.02 -29.86 -2.36
CA ALA A 80 0.87 -30.77 -2.21
C ALA A 80 0.01 -30.78 -3.48
N ARG A 81 -0.32 -29.60 -4.03
CA ARG A 81 -1.07 -29.47 -5.29
C ARG A 81 -0.37 -30.17 -6.45
N LYS A 82 0.95 -29.98 -6.58
CA LYS A 82 1.76 -30.65 -7.60
C LYS A 82 1.72 -32.17 -7.47
N ARG A 83 1.75 -32.70 -6.24
CA ARG A 83 1.65 -34.15 -5.99
C ARG A 83 0.27 -34.72 -6.30
N LEU A 84 -0.77 -33.91 -6.11
CA LEU A 84 -2.15 -34.29 -6.38
C LEU A 84 -2.59 -34.02 -7.83
N GLY A 85 -1.74 -33.40 -8.66
CA GLY A 85 -2.08 -33.04 -10.04
C GLY A 85 -3.15 -31.96 -10.17
N ILE A 86 -3.34 -31.13 -9.13
CA ILE A 86 -4.35 -30.05 -9.13
C ILE A 86 -3.72 -28.82 -9.78
N GLU A 87 -3.79 -28.77 -11.11
CA GLU A 87 -3.38 -27.59 -11.88
C GLU A 87 -4.27 -26.39 -11.52
N PRO A 88 -3.71 -25.17 -11.49
CA PRO A 88 -4.52 -23.96 -11.31
C PRO A 88 -5.31 -23.68 -12.59
N ASP A 89 -6.64 -23.62 -12.48
CA ASP A 89 -7.53 -23.19 -13.57
C ASP A 89 -7.18 -21.76 -14.00
N ASN A 90 -6.46 -21.64 -15.11
CA ASN A 90 -5.96 -20.38 -15.62
C ASN A 90 -7.06 -19.69 -16.46
N ASN A 91 -8.11 -19.20 -15.81
CA ASN A 91 -9.12 -18.35 -16.45
C ASN A 91 -9.61 -17.25 -15.50
N ALA A 92 -8.87 -16.14 -15.43
CA ALA A 92 -9.38 -14.85 -14.99
C ALA A 92 -8.62 -13.72 -15.68
N SER A 93 -9.29 -13.14 -16.69
CA SER A 93 -9.11 -11.77 -17.22
C SER A 93 -7.95 -11.51 -18.18
N GLN A 94 -8.10 -11.97 -19.42
CA GLN A 94 -7.76 -11.16 -20.59
C GLN A 94 -8.88 -10.12 -20.78
N ALA A 95 -8.57 -8.84 -20.67
CA ALA A 95 -9.42 -7.77 -21.22
C ALA A 95 -8.92 -7.46 -22.64
N PRO A 96 -9.70 -7.70 -23.70
CA PRO A 96 -9.39 -7.18 -25.02
C PRO A 96 -9.75 -5.69 -25.05
N THR A 97 -8.75 -4.82 -25.18
CA THR A 97 -8.97 -3.42 -25.58
C THR A 97 -8.10 -3.10 -26.79
N SER A 98 -8.55 -3.58 -27.95
CA SER A 98 -8.43 -2.86 -29.24
C SER A 98 -9.38 -1.65 -29.15
N SER A 99 -9.03 -0.40 -29.43
CA SER A 99 -8.32 0.15 -30.59
C SER A 99 -7.95 1.63 -30.33
N PRO A 100 -7.03 2.21 -31.10
CA PRO A 100 -6.69 3.63 -31.08
C PRO A 100 -7.63 4.43 -32.00
N GLU A 101 -8.19 5.55 -31.53
CA GLU A 101 -8.85 6.52 -32.40
C GLU A 101 -8.11 7.86 -32.30
N SER A 102 -7.36 8.14 -33.37
CA SER A 102 -6.68 9.39 -33.66
C SER A 102 -7.54 10.14 -34.66
N SER A 103 -7.94 11.38 -34.34
CA SER A 103 -8.33 12.42 -35.31
C SER A 103 -8.48 13.77 -34.60
N GLN A 104 -7.50 14.67 -34.79
CA GLN A 104 -7.69 16.13 -34.74
C GLN A 104 -8.03 16.61 -36.18
N PRO A 105 -8.62 17.82 -36.39
CA PRO A 105 -7.79 19.04 -36.47
C PRO A 105 -8.40 20.40 -36.02
N LEU A 106 -7.46 21.26 -35.61
CA LEU A 106 -7.27 22.73 -35.55
C LEU A 106 -8.33 23.81 -35.92
N GLY A 107 -8.30 24.90 -35.12
CA GLY A 107 -8.38 26.34 -35.51
C GLY A 107 -9.75 27.04 -35.29
N VAL A 108 -9.92 28.24 -34.73
CA VAL A 108 -9.05 29.40 -34.43
C VAL A 108 -9.74 30.38 -33.43
N THR A 109 -8.90 31.17 -32.75
CA THR A 109 -9.07 32.57 -32.26
C THR A 109 -9.82 32.94 -30.96
N SER A 110 -9.21 33.94 -30.33
CA SER A 110 -9.21 34.38 -28.92
C SER A 110 -10.19 35.51 -28.59
N THR A 111 -10.12 35.98 -27.32
CA THR A 111 -10.66 37.21 -26.67
C THR A 111 -12.00 36.99 -25.93
N ASP A 112 -12.27 37.47 -24.71
CA ASP A 112 -11.56 38.23 -23.67
C ASP A 112 -12.41 38.18 -22.37
N SER A 113 -11.86 38.68 -21.25
CA SER A 113 -12.55 39.21 -20.04
C SER A 113 -12.73 38.27 -18.82
N SER A 114 -11.93 38.56 -17.78
CA SER A 114 -12.08 38.13 -16.37
C SER A 114 -13.07 39.04 -15.60
N PRO A 115 -13.18 38.95 -14.25
CA PRO A 115 -14.06 38.12 -13.40
C PRO A 115 -15.14 39.00 -12.67
N PRO A 116 -16.01 38.52 -11.73
CA PRO A 116 -15.60 38.30 -10.32
C PRO A 116 -16.42 37.23 -9.52
N LEU A 117 -15.92 36.95 -8.31
CA LEU A 117 -16.55 36.24 -7.19
C LEU A 117 -17.74 37.03 -6.59
N PRO A 118 -18.72 36.38 -5.92
CA PRO A 118 -18.86 36.64 -4.48
C PRO A 118 -19.29 35.44 -3.61
N THR A 119 -19.24 35.72 -2.32
CA THR A 119 -19.21 34.91 -1.11
C THR A 119 -20.60 34.55 -0.55
N SER A 120 -20.63 33.47 0.25
CA SER A 120 -21.34 33.29 1.54
C SER A 120 -22.79 32.76 1.65
N THR A 121 -22.88 31.62 2.36
CA THR A 121 -23.61 31.39 3.63
C THR A 121 -25.15 31.36 3.68
N GLN A 122 -25.71 30.19 4.05
CA GLN A 122 -26.69 29.95 5.15
C GLN A 122 -26.94 28.43 5.22
N GLN A 123 -26.64 27.67 6.28
CA GLN A 123 -27.12 27.67 7.68
C GLN A 123 -28.64 27.44 7.79
N THR A 124 -29.04 26.24 8.21
CA THR A 124 -30.40 25.98 8.70
C THR A 124 -30.33 25.07 9.93
N GLN A 125 -30.79 25.64 11.04
CA GLN A 125 -31.04 25.04 12.34
C GLN A 125 -32.19 24.04 12.28
N LEU A 126 -32.17 22.98 13.10
CA LEU A 126 -33.40 22.32 13.52
C LEU A 126 -33.29 21.78 14.97
N ASN A 127 -33.70 22.65 15.89
CA ASN A 127 -34.51 22.45 17.09
C ASN A 127 -34.53 21.08 17.82
N SER A 128 -34.20 21.13 19.12
CA SER A 128 -34.77 20.34 20.24
C SER A 128 -36.24 20.74 20.51
N PRO A 129 -37.07 20.16 21.44
CA PRO A 129 -36.79 19.47 22.73
C PRO A 129 -37.81 18.32 23.05
N PRO A 130 -38.25 18.04 24.30
CA PRO A 130 -37.56 17.45 25.46
C PRO A 130 -38.21 16.13 25.96
N CYS A 131 -37.45 15.36 26.76
CA CYS A 131 -37.85 14.71 28.03
C CYS A 131 -36.59 14.16 28.71
#